data_AF-A0A5C8V2U6-F1
#
_entry.id   AF-A0A5C8V2U6-F1
#
_cell.length_a   1.000
_cell.length_b   1.000
_cell.length_c   1.000
_cell.angle_alpha   90.00
_cell.angle_beta   90.00
_cell.angle_gamma   90.00
#
_symmetry.space_group_name_H-M   'P 1'
#
loop_
_entity.id
_entity.type
_entity.pdbx_description
1 polymer ?
#
loop_
_entity_poly.entity_id
_entity_poly.type
_entity_poly.pdbx_seq_one_letter_code
_entity_poly.pdbx_strand_id
1 'polypeptide(L)'
;MSRQLLQFEKERYEATKENVKNFAKLLVKASEEIERLEVGSIEPNGLKDGNFTDRVLDFYKNEWESNTAFKHVSFEKYLQFIELDLTNLELLQEEYNGRKNCTYSFYPHNNSYFDYCEHRYKVGLEDASNKVEIKIMDMFRLEEKDVAVELDEEYFKLYTTNAKQAEKISDIGAFVSASKKMDLDYKIVKKAAGQWLKDLSYNLESFEIDYYYLLTNIR
;
A
#
# COMPACT_ATOMS: atom_id res chain seq x y z
N MET A 1 -18.24 -24.04 2.75
CA MET A 1 -19.22 -23.01 2.34
C MET A 1 -18.47 -21.91 1.60
N SER A 2 -19.02 -21.37 0.52
CA SER A 2 -18.40 -20.26 -0.21
C SER A 2 -18.59 -18.96 0.58
N ARG A 3 -17.49 -18.28 0.89
CA ARG A 3 -17.49 -16.94 1.48
C ARG A 3 -18.14 -15.95 0.50
N GLN A 4 -19.14 -15.18 0.94
CA GLN A 4 -19.72 -14.11 0.11
C GLN A 4 -18.87 -12.84 0.28
N LEU A 5 -18.43 -12.25 -0.85
CA LEU A 5 -17.76 -10.96 -0.85
C LEU A 5 -18.75 -9.87 -0.42
N LEU A 6 -18.38 -9.12 0.62
CA LEU A 6 -19.13 -8.00 1.18
C LEU A 6 -18.66 -6.68 0.59
N GLN A 7 -17.35 -6.48 0.52
CA GLN A 7 -16.75 -5.23 0.11
C GLN A 7 -15.34 -5.47 -0.44
N PHE A 8 -14.98 -4.68 -1.45
CA PHE A 8 -13.59 -4.47 -1.84
C PHE A 8 -13.19 -3.06 -1.44
N GLU A 9 -12.16 -2.91 -0.60
CA GLU A 9 -11.65 -1.63 -0.12
C GLU A 9 -10.77 -0.94 -1.17
N LYS A 10 -11.38 -0.62 -2.32
CA LYS A 10 -10.69 -0.11 -3.51
C LYS A 10 -9.80 1.10 -3.21
N GLU A 11 -10.27 2.07 -2.44
CA GLU A 11 -9.49 3.27 -2.11
C GLU A 11 -8.21 2.94 -1.32
N ARG A 12 -8.30 2.05 -0.32
CA ARG A 12 -7.15 1.58 0.48
C ARG A 12 -6.18 0.77 -0.37
N TYR A 13 -6.70 -0.08 -1.27
CA TYR A 13 -5.90 -0.84 -2.23
C TYR A 13 -5.10 0.09 -3.14
N GLU A 14 -5.77 1.04 -3.81
CA GLU A 14 -5.11 1.97 -4.74
C GLU A 14 -4.11 2.88 -4.00
N ALA A 15 -4.44 3.37 -2.81
CA ALA A 15 -3.51 4.17 -2.00
C ALA A 15 -2.26 3.37 -1.61
N THR A 16 -2.42 2.08 -1.27
CA THR A 16 -1.28 1.19 -0.96
C THR A 16 -0.43 0.96 -2.20
N LYS A 17 -1.04 0.69 -3.36
CA LYS A 17 -0.31 0.54 -4.63
C LYS A 17 0.47 1.78 -5.00
N GLU A 18 -0.14 2.96 -4.87
CA GLU A 18 0.52 4.21 -5.20
C GLU A 18 1.71 4.48 -4.27
N ASN A 19 1.58 4.15 -2.97
CA ASN A 19 2.69 4.24 -2.03
C ASN A 19 3.87 3.33 -2.40
N VAL A 20 3.60 2.08 -2.77
CA VAL A 20 4.63 1.13 -3.25
C VAL A 20 5.25 1.63 -4.55
N LYS A 21 4.43 2.10 -5.50
CA LYS A 21 4.88 2.65 -6.78
C LYS A 21 5.81 3.85 -6.59
N ASN A 22 5.46 4.77 -5.69
CA ASN A 22 6.27 5.94 -5.39
C ASN A 22 7.60 5.58 -4.71
N PHE A 23 7.61 4.55 -3.87
CA PHE A 23 8.86 4.01 -3.34
C PHE A 23 9.74 3.44 -4.47
N ALA A 24 9.20 2.59 -5.34
CA ALA A 24 9.95 2.00 -6.45
C ALA A 24 10.51 3.05 -7.42
N LYS A 25 9.77 4.14 -7.66
CA LYS A 25 10.22 5.27 -8.48
C LYS A 25 11.47 5.98 -7.93
N LEU A 26 11.81 5.83 -6.65
CA LEU A 26 13.06 6.38 -6.11
C LEU A 26 14.27 5.73 -6.79
N LEU A 27 14.21 4.44 -7.11
CA LEU A 27 15.26 3.72 -7.83
C LEU A 27 15.38 4.21 -9.27
N VAL A 28 14.25 4.49 -9.93
CA VAL A 28 14.23 5.04 -11.29
C VAL A 28 14.84 6.44 -11.31
N LYS A 29 14.41 7.32 -10.39
CA LYS A 29 14.97 8.67 -10.26
C LYS A 29 16.46 8.66 -9.94
N ALA A 30 16.92 7.75 -9.08
CA ALA A 30 18.34 7.62 -8.77
C ALA A 30 19.15 7.16 -9.99
N SER A 31 18.62 6.21 -10.78
CA SER A 31 19.22 5.77 -12.05
C SER A 31 19.35 6.94 -13.04
N GLU A 32 18.28 7.71 -13.22
CA GLU A 32 18.27 8.89 -14.10
C GLU A 32 19.25 9.98 -13.62
N GLU A 33 19.35 10.18 -12.31
CA GLU A 33 20.28 11.13 -11.71
C GLU A 33 21.74 10.70 -11.90
N ILE A 34 22.05 9.42 -11.76
CA ILE A 34 23.40 8.88 -12.02
C ILE A 34 23.77 9.05 -13.50
N GLU A 35 22.82 8.82 -14.41
CA GLU A 35 23.03 9.05 -15.85
C GLU A 35 23.27 10.54 -16.14
N ARG A 36 22.54 11.45 -15.47
CA ARG A 36 22.75 12.91 -15.55
C ARG A 36 24.14 13.33 -15.06
N LEU A 37 24.70 12.59 -14.10
CA LEU A 37 26.06 12.80 -13.58
C LEU A 37 27.14 12.13 -14.44
N GLU A 38 26.84 11.72 -15.67
CA GLU A 38 27.81 11.19 -16.65
C GLU A 38 28.58 9.92 -16.20
N VAL A 39 28.10 9.22 -15.17
CA VAL A 39 28.68 7.95 -14.67
C VAL A 39 28.34 6.75 -15.56
N GLY A 40 27.41 6.94 -16.52
CA GLY A 40 26.88 5.91 -17.40
C GLY A 40 25.50 5.40 -16.95
N SER A 41 24.90 4.55 -17.78
CA SER A 41 23.56 4.03 -17.51
C SER A 41 23.62 2.87 -16.50
N ILE A 42 22.89 3.01 -15.38
CA ILE A 42 22.71 1.95 -14.38
C ILE A 42 21.23 1.59 -14.33
N GLU A 43 20.90 0.31 -14.49
CA GLU A 43 19.52 -0.14 -14.36
C GLU A 43 18.97 0.11 -12.94
N PRO A 44 17.72 0.59 -12.78
CA PRO A 44 17.11 0.82 -11.47
C PRO A 44 17.14 -0.40 -10.53
N ASN A 45 17.02 -1.61 -11.08
CA ASN A 45 17.09 -2.85 -10.29
C ASN A 45 18.48 -3.08 -9.67
N GLY A 46 19.54 -2.57 -10.32
CA GLY A 46 20.90 -2.61 -9.80
C GLY A 46 21.12 -1.72 -8.58
N LEU A 47 20.22 -0.77 -8.30
CA LEU A 47 20.33 0.18 -7.19
C LEU A 47 19.64 -0.30 -5.90
N LYS A 48 19.12 -1.54 -5.85
CA LYS A 48 18.36 -2.00 -4.68
C LYS A 48 19.15 -2.04 -3.36
N ASP A 49 20.48 -2.04 -3.42
CA ASP A 49 21.34 -1.96 -2.22
C ASP A 49 21.19 -0.63 -1.46
N GLY A 50 20.84 0.46 -2.16
CA GLY A 50 20.73 1.80 -1.61
C GLY A 50 22.04 2.56 -1.48
N ASN A 51 23.09 2.15 -2.21
CA ASN A 51 24.40 2.79 -2.23
C ASN A 51 24.56 3.64 -3.51
N PHE A 52 23.67 4.62 -3.70
CA PHE A 52 23.62 5.44 -4.92
C PHE A 52 24.86 6.34 -5.03
N THR A 53 25.21 7.05 -3.95
CA THR A 53 26.32 8.02 -3.94
C THR A 53 27.67 7.34 -4.11
N ASP A 54 27.84 6.18 -3.48
CA ASP A 54 29.10 5.44 -3.53
C ASP A 54 29.42 4.99 -4.95
N ARG A 55 28.41 4.63 -5.75
CA ARG A 55 28.58 4.28 -7.17
C ARG A 55 29.14 5.44 -7.99
N VAL A 56 28.66 6.65 -7.74
CA VAL A 56 29.15 7.86 -8.42
C VAL A 56 30.56 8.20 -7.97
N LEU A 57 30.81 8.16 -6.66
CA LEU A 57 32.14 8.44 -6.10
C LEU A 57 33.19 7.42 -6.58
N ASP A 58 32.85 6.13 -6.64
CA ASP A 58 33.74 5.09 -7.14
C ASP A 58 34.07 5.27 -8.61
N PHE A 59 33.11 5.68 -9.45
CA PHE A 59 33.35 5.99 -10.86
C PHE A 59 34.38 7.12 -11.00
N TYR A 60 34.12 8.27 -10.36
CA TYR A 60 35.01 9.42 -10.44
C TYR A 60 36.37 9.18 -9.78
N LYS A 61 36.42 8.32 -8.76
CA LYS A 61 37.68 7.88 -8.17
C LYS A 61 38.52 7.09 -9.17
N ASN A 62 37.90 6.16 -9.91
CA ASN A 62 38.59 5.42 -10.96
C ASN A 62 39.07 6.35 -12.09
N GLU A 63 38.24 7.33 -12.50
CA GLU A 63 38.66 8.34 -13.48
C GLU A 63 39.86 9.14 -12.98
N TRP A 64 39.82 9.63 -11.74
CA TRP A 64 40.91 10.36 -11.11
C TRP A 64 42.20 9.55 -11.02
N GLU A 65 42.13 8.28 -10.57
CA GLU A 65 43.29 7.39 -10.45
C GLU A 65 43.93 7.07 -11.81
N SER A 66 43.12 7.02 -12.88
CA SER A 66 43.59 6.77 -14.25
C SER A 66 44.13 8.02 -14.97
N ASN A 67 43.82 9.22 -14.47
CA ASN A 67 44.13 10.47 -15.16
C ASN A 67 45.49 11.06 -14.75
N THR A 68 46.45 11.01 -15.67
CA THR A 68 47.81 11.53 -15.44
C THR A 68 47.86 13.04 -15.18
N ALA A 69 46.87 13.82 -15.63
CA ALA A 69 46.84 15.28 -15.44
C ALA A 69 46.55 15.68 -13.98
N PHE A 70 45.88 14.83 -13.21
CA PHE A 70 45.49 15.11 -11.82
C PHE A 70 46.34 14.36 -10.79
N LYS A 71 47.46 13.75 -11.20
CA LYS A 71 48.33 12.93 -10.34
C LYS A 71 48.84 13.63 -9.05
N HIS A 72 48.84 14.96 -9.02
CA HIS A 72 49.27 15.77 -7.88
C HIS A 72 48.11 16.47 -7.14
N VAL A 73 46.88 16.21 -7.55
CA VAL A 73 45.66 16.79 -6.97
C VAL A 73 44.99 15.70 -6.13
N SER A 74 44.55 16.04 -4.90
CA SER A 74 43.79 15.08 -4.08
C SER A 74 42.42 14.82 -4.70
N PHE A 75 41.81 13.68 -4.37
CA PHE A 75 40.50 13.32 -4.89
C PHE A 75 39.43 14.39 -4.56
N GLU A 76 39.43 14.95 -3.36
CA GLU A 76 38.48 15.99 -2.95
C GLU A 76 38.62 17.26 -3.79
N LYS A 77 39.87 17.65 -4.13
CA LYS A 77 40.10 18.79 -5.02
C LYS A 77 39.69 18.47 -6.45
N TYR A 78 39.90 17.24 -6.92
CA TYR A 78 39.42 16.80 -8.22
C TYR A 78 37.90 16.90 -8.32
N LEU A 79 37.16 16.44 -7.30
CA LEU A 79 35.70 16.59 -7.22
C LEU A 79 35.25 18.07 -7.28
N GLN A 80 35.99 18.97 -6.62
CA GLN A 80 35.73 20.42 -6.71
C GLN A 80 36.01 20.98 -8.10
N PHE A 81 37.05 20.52 -8.79
CA PHE A 81 37.39 20.96 -10.15
C PHE A 81 36.35 20.55 -11.18
N ILE A 82 35.74 19.37 -11.02
CA ILE A 82 34.65 18.90 -11.89
C ILE A 82 33.27 19.40 -11.44
N GLU A 83 33.22 20.21 -10.38
CA GLU A 83 31.99 20.79 -9.83
C GLU A 83 30.90 19.73 -9.55
N LEU A 84 31.30 18.57 -9.01
CA LEU A 84 30.37 17.47 -8.75
C LEU A 84 29.35 17.84 -7.65
N ASP A 85 28.07 17.85 -8.02
CA ASP A 85 26.95 18.07 -7.09
C ASP A 85 26.14 16.78 -6.90
N LEU A 86 26.23 16.20 -5.69
CA LEU A 86 25.52 14.99 -5.30
C LEU A 86 24.25 15.25 -4.49
N THR A 87 23.88 16.51 -4.25
CA THR A 87 22.82 16.89 -3.29
C THR A 87 21.51 16.15 -3.54
N ASN A 88 21.05 16.10 -4.79
CA ASN A 88 19.79 15.42 -5.13
C ASN A 88 19.90 13.89 -5.03
N LEU A 89 21.07 13.32 -5.38
CA LEU A 89 21.30 11.88 -5.24
C LEU A 89 21.36 11.45 -3.77
N GLU A 90 21.95 12.27 -2.90
CA GLU A 90 21.97 12.08 -1.45
C GLU A 90 20.55 12.09 -0.86
N LEU A 91 19.70 13.02 -1.27
CA LEU A 91 18.29 13.08 -0.85
C LEU A 91 17.52 11.83 -1.28
N LEU A 92 17.70 11.37 -2.52
CA LEU A 92 17.08 10.14 -3.03
C LEU A 92 17.56 8.91 -2.25
N GLN A 93 18.86 8.84 -1.94
CA GLN A 93 19.46 7.77 -1.16
C GLN A 93 18.90 7.74 0.27
N GLU A 94 18.80 8.90 0.92
CA GLU A 94 18.24 9.03 2.26
C GLU A 94 16.77 8.57 2.29
N GLU A 95 15.94 9.08 1.35
CA GLU A 95 14.53 8.70 1.28
C GLU A 95 14.36 7.19 1.02
N TYR A 96 15.14 6.64 0.10
CA TYR A 96 15.11 5.21 -0.20
C TYR A 96 15.53 4.37 1.02
N ASN A 97 16.65 4.72 1.65
CA ASN A 97 17.17 3.97 2.79
C ASN A 97 16.27 4.08 4.03
N GLY A 98 15.57 5.20 4.21
CA GLY A 98 14.57 5.37 5.26
C GLY A 98 13.33 4.49 5.08
N ARG A 99 13.05 4.03 3.85
CA ARG A 99 11.82 3.30 3.50
C ARG A 99 12.04 1.84 3.09
N LYS A 100 13.24 1.46 2.63
CA LYS A 100 13.50 0.13 2.02
C LYS A 100 13.24 -1.07 2.93
N ASN A 101 13.25 -0.86 4.25
CA ASN A 101 12.97 -1.91 5.24
C ASN A 101 11.55 -1.86 5.79
N CYS A 102 10.67 -0.99 5.28
CA CYS A 102 9.27 -0.96 5.68
C CYS A 102 8.58 -2.28 5.33
N THR A 103 7.80 -2.79 6.27
CA THR A 103 6.95 -3.96 6.10
C THR A 103 5.48 -3.56 6.16
N TYR A 104 4.67 -4.24 5.35
CA TYR A 104 3.22 -4.24 5.47
C TYR A 104 2.80 -5.54 6.13
N SER A 105 1.90 -5.46 7.11
CA SER A 105 1.37 -6.62 7.81
C SER A 105 -0.12 -6.76 7.48
N PHE A 106 -0.51 -7.91 6.95
CA PHE A 106 -1.88 -8.18 6.54
C PHE A 106 -2.38 -9.50 7.12
N TYR A 107 -3.64 -9.56 7.54
CA TYR A 107 -4.34 -10.83 7.63
C TYR A 107 -4.67 -11.33 6.22
N PRO A 108 -4.45 -12.62 5.90
CA PRO A 108 -4.75 -13.19 4.57
C PRO A 108 -6.16 -12.99 4.06
N HIS A 109 -7.14 -12.88 4.97
CA HIS A 109 -8.53 -12.63 4.64
C HIS A 109 -9.12 -11.65 5.65
N ASN A 110 -10.08 -10.83 5.22
CA ASN A 110 -10.79 -9.89 6.08
C ASN A 110 -9.85 -8.97 6.87
N ASN A 111 -8.76 -8.53 6.23
CA ASN A 111 -7.71 -7.77 6.90
C ASN A 111 -8.24 -6.57 7.67
N SER A 112 -9.06 -5.74 7.03
CA SER A 112 -9.58 -4.55 7.68
C SER A 112 -10.47 -4.84 8.87
N TYR A 113 -11.24 -5.93 8.84
CA TYR A 113 -12.04 -6.37 9.97
C TYR A 113 -11.18 -6.81 11.15
N PHE A 114 -10.18 -7.65 10.93
CA PHE A 114 -9.31 -8.11 12.01
C PHE A 114 -8.39 -7.00 12.53
N ASP A 115 -7.89 -6.12 11.65
CA ASP A 115 -7.21 -4.88 12.03
C ASP A 115 -8.12 -4.03 12.94
N TYR A 116 -9.40 -3.86 12.58
CA TYR A 116 -10.37 -3.14 13.39
C TYR A 116 -10.60 -3.79 14.75
N CYS A 117 -10.76 -5.12 14.79
CA CYS A 117 -10.93 -5.86 16.03
C CYS A 117 -9.73 -5.71 16.96
N GLU A 118 -8.51 -5.79 16.44
CA GLU A 118 -7.26 -5.65 17.20
C GLU A 118 -7.16 -4.29 17.90
N HIS A 119 -7.52 -3.22 17.20
CA HIS A 119 -7.37 -1.87 17.73
C HIS A 119 -8.55 -1.40 18.60
N ARG A 120 -9.77 -1.92 18.38
CA ARG A 120 -10.99 -1.32 18.97
C ARG A 120 -11.75 -2.20 19.94
N TYR A 121 -11.83 -3.52 19.71
CA TYR A 121 -12.76 -4.38 20.47
C TYR A 121 -12.12 -5.62 21.11
N LYS A 122 -10.93 -6.04 20.68
CA LYS A 122 -10.24 -7.27 21.12
C LYS A 122 -11.13 -8.53 21.12
N VAL A 123 -12.14 -8.58 20.25
CA VAL A 123 -13.03 -9.75 20.06
C VAL A 123 -12.97 -10.24 18.62
N GLY A 124 -13.14 -11.54 18.42
CA GLY A 124 -13.12 -12.16 17.09
C GLY A 124 -11.70 -12.43 16.55
N LEU A 125 -10.65 -12.14 17.33
CA LEU A 125 -9.28 -12.45 16.96
C LEU A 125 -8.97 -13.95 17.06
N GLU A 126 -9.76 -14.71 17.80
CA GLU A 126 -9.67 -16.17 17.90
C GLU A 126 -9.87 -16.88 16.55
N ASP A 127 -10.61 -16.25 15.64
CA ASP A 127 -10.88 -16.77 14.30
C ASP A 127 -9.90 -16.19 13.24
N ALA A 128 -9.01 -15.28 13.64
CA ALA A 128 -8.06 -14.64 12.75
C ALA A 128 -6.90 -15.60 12.42
N SER A 129 -6.51 -15.63 11.14
CA SER A 129 -5.26 -16.27 10.75
C SER A 129 -4.06 -15.44 11.21
N ASN A 130 -2.87 -16.02 11.23
CA ASN A 130 -1.66 -15.24 11.47
C ASN A 130 -1.45 -14.20 10.36
N LYS A 131 -0.93 -13.02 10.72
CA LYS A 131 -0.56 -12.00 9.75
C LYS A 131 0.60 -12.48 8.87
N VAL A 132 0.59 -12.04 7.62
CA VAL A 132 1.68 -12.14 6.66
C VAL A 132 2.38 -10.79 6.62
N GLU A 133 3.69 -10.80 6.81
CA GLU A 133 4.53 -9.62 6.66
C GLU A 133 5.18 -9.62 5.27
N ILE A 134 5.04 -8.52 4.55
CA ILE A 134 5.59 -8.33 3.21
C ILE A 134 6.46 -7.09 3.25
N LYS A 135 7.73 -7.21 2.86
CA LYS A 135 8.60 -6.02 2.74
C LYS A 135 8.19 -5.24 1.51
N ILE A 136 8.26 -3.91 1.59
CA ILE A 136 7.95 -3.04 0.46
C ILE A 136 8.79 -3.35 -0.80
N MET A 137 10.03 -3.84 -0.61
CA MET A 137 10.91 -4.32 -1.67
C MET A 137 10.39 -5.53 -2.43
N ASP A 138 9.52 -6.34 -1.81
CA ASP A 138 8.94 -7.55 -2.38
C ASP A 138 7.57 -7.28 -3.03
N MET A 139 7.07 -6.03 -2.97
CA MET A 139 5.75 -5.63 -3.47
C MET A 139 5.79 -5.01 -4.87
N PHE A 140 6.95 -5.01 -5.53
CA PHE A 140 7.06 -4.51 -6.90
C PHE A 140 8.18 -5.20 -7.67
N ARG A 141 8.04 -5.15 -8.99
CA ARG A 141 9.08 -5.48 -9.95
C ARG A 141 9.39 -4.26 -10.79
N LEU A 142 10.66 -4.16 -11.20
CA LEU A 142 11.14 -3.17 -12.14
C LEU A 142 11.39 -3.87 -13.47
N GLU A 143 10.72 -3.40 -14.52
CA GLU A 143 10.94 -3.82 -15.90
C GLU A 143 11.52 -2.61 -16.62
N GLU A 144 12.85 -2.60 -16.79
CA GLU A 144 13.61 -1.41 -17.21
C GLU A 144 13.35 -0.20 -16.29
N LYS A 145 12.51 0.76 -16.73
CA LYS A 145 12.10 1.96 -15.98
C LYS A 145 10.63 1.88 -15.51
N ASP A 146 9.89 0.85 -15.89
CA ASP A 146 8.50 0.66 -15.49
C ASP A 146 8.39 -0.06 -14.15
N VAL A 147 7.37 0.33 -13.37
CA VAL A 147 7.08 -0.24 -12.04
C VAL A 147 5.80 -1.05 -12.11
N ALA A 148 5.92 -2.37 -11.92
CA ALA A 148 4.80 -3.28 -11.73
C ALA A 148 4.61 -3.56 -10.24
N VAL A 149 3.48 -3.14 -9.66
CA VAL A 149 3.15 -3.38 -8.25
C VAL A 149 2.50 -4.76 -8.10
N GLU A 150 3.05 -5.59 -7.22
CA GLU A 150 2.56 -6.91 -6.87
C GLU A 150 1.85 -6.85 -5.52
N LEU A 151 0.56 -6.55 -5.55
CA LEU A 151 -0.29 -6.49 -4.36
C LEU A 151 -1.55 -7.32 -4.57
N ASP A 152 -1.70 -8.36 -3.76
CA ASP A 152 -2.89 -9.20 -3.78
C ASP A 152 -4.11 -8.41 -3.27
N GLU A 153 -5.16 -8.37 -4.10
CA GLU A 153 -6.42 -7.73 -3.74
C GLU A 153 -7.13 -8.42 -2.58
N GLU A 154 -6.82 -9.70 -2.31
CA GLU A 154 -7.45 -10.48 -1.25
C GLU A 154 -7.24 -9.83 0.14
N TYR A 155 -6.10 -9.15 0.36
CA TYR A 155 -5.85 -8.37 1.58
C TYR A 155 -6.81 -7.17 1.77
N PHE A 156 -7.56 -6.80 0.74
CA PHE A 156 -8.49 -5.66 0.73
C PHE A 156 -9.93 -6.09 0.48
N LYS A 157 -10.18 -7.40 0.47
CA LYS A 157 -11.52 -7.98 0.33
C LYS A 157 -12.06 -8.37 1.70
N LEU A 158 -13.31 -7.99 1.91
CA LEU A 158 -14.08 -8.32 3.09
C LEU A 158 -15.14 -9.33 2.73
N TYR A 159 -15.21 -10.42 3.48
CA TYR A 159 -16.11 -11.53 3.26
C TYR A 159 -16.90 -11.87 4.52
N THR A 160 -18.06 -12.48 4.33
CA THR A 160 -18.75 -13.20 5.40
C THR A 160 -17.87 -14.33 5.94
N THR A 161 -17.84 -14.49 7.26
CA THR A 161 -17.19 -15.61 7.95
C THR A 161 -18.12 -16.81 8.15
N ASN A 162 -19.46 -16.63 8.07
CA ASN A 162 -20.44 -17.72 8.16
C ASN A 162 -21.72 -17.46 7.33
N ALA A 163 -22.58 -18.47 7.20
CA ALA A 163 -23.83 -18.36 6.43
C ALA A 163 -24.89 -17.45 7.07
N LYS A 164 -24.97 -17.39 8.41
CA LYS A 164 -25.95 -16.55 9.10
C LYS A 164 -25.76 -15.07 8.81
N GLN A 165 -24.52 -14.66 8.59
CA GLN A 165 -24.18 -13.30 8.15
C GLN A 165 -24.74 -12.99 6.76
N ALA A 166 -24.61 -13.91 5.81
CA ALA A 166 -25.19 -13.78 4.47
C ALA A 166 -26.72 -13.72 4.52
N GLU A 167 -27.35 -14.59 5.31
CA GLU A 167 -28.79 -14.58 5.57
C GLU A 167 -29.25 -13.24 6.14
N LYS A 168 -28.53 -12.72 7.16
CA LYS A 168 -28.88 -11.45 7.77
C LYS A 168 -28.82 -10.28 6.79
N ILE A 169 -27.82 -10.25 5.92
CA ILE A 169 -27.69 -9.24 4.86
C ILE A 169 -28.92 -9.28 3.94
N SER A 170 -29.32 -10.47 3.52
CA SER A 170 -30.52 -10.68 2.71
C SER A 170 -31.78 -10.20 3.44
N ASP A 171 -31.93 -10.54 4.72
CA ASP A 171 -33.09 -10.15 5.53
C ASP A 171 -33.21 -8.62 5.68
N ILE A 172 -32.08 -7.93 5.91
CA ILE A 172 -32.06 -6.47 6.00
C ILE A 172 -32.48 -5.86 4.65
N GLY A 173 -31.95 -6.36 3.54
CA GLY A 173 -32.32 -5.88 2.21
C GLY A 173 -33.80 -6.10 1.88
N ALA A 174 -34.34 -7.27 2.25
CA ALA A 174 -35.76 -7.57 2.11
C ALA A 174 -36.63 -6.64 2.97
N PHE A 175 -36.22 -6.39 4.21
CA PHE A 175 -36.93 -5.49 5.13
C PHE A 175 -36.98 -4.04 4.62
N VAL A 176 -35.86 -3.48 4.18
CA VAL A 176 -35.80 -2.11 3.63
C VAL A 176 -36.66 -2.01 2.36
N SER A 177 -36.55 -3.00 1.47
CA SER A 177 -37.32 -3.05 0.22
C SER A 177 -38.84 -3.15 0.46
N ALA A 178 -39.26 -3.97 1.43
CA ALA A 178 -40.66 -4.08 1.81
C ALA A 178 -41.17 -2.78 2.46
N SER A 179 -40.36 -2.18 3.34
CA SER A 179 -40.68 -0.92 4.00
C SER A 179 -40.90 0.21 2.99
N LYS A 180 -40.07 0.29 1.94
CA LYS A 180 -40.25 1.24 0.83
C LYS A 180 -41.59 1.01 0.11
N LYS A 181 -41.93 -0.24 -0.23
CA LYS A 181 -43.20 -0.57 -0.91
C LYS A 181 -44.43 -0.24 -0.08
N MET A 182 -44.28 -0.23 1.24
CA MET A 182 -45.33 0.12 2.20
C MET A 182 -45.37 1.61 2.55
N ASP A 183 -44.54 2.43 1.91
CA ASP A 183 -44.42 3.87 2.17
C ASP A 183 -44.14 4.17 3.66
N LEU A 184 -43.31 3.34 4.31
CA LEU A 184 -42.93 3.55 5.70
C LEU A 184 -41.97 4.73 5.84
N ASP A 185 -42.16 5.51 6.90
CA ASP A 185 -41.27 6.63 7.24
C ASP A 185 -39.86 6.14 7.56
N TYR A 186 -38.86 6.84 7.04
CA TYR A 186 -37.44 6.53 7.23
C TYR A 186 -37.05 6.36 8.70
N LYS A 187 -37.64 7.12 9.64
CA LYS A 187 -37.32 7.03 11.07
C LYS A 187 -37.78 5.70 11.66
N ILE A 188 -38.87 5.13 11.16
CA ILE A 188 -39.36 3.81 11.58
C ILE A 188 -38.36 2.74 11.15
N VAL A 189 -37.96 2.77 9.88
CA VAL A 189 -37.01 1.81 9.31
C VAL A 189 -35.64 1.92 10.00
N LYS A 190 -35.14 3.15 10.19
CA LYS A 190 -33.88 3.42 10.90
C LYS A 190 -33.94 2.96 12.35
N LYS A 191 -35.06 3.12 13.05
CA LYS A 191 -35.20 2.61 14.42
C LYS A 191 -35.14 1.08 14.48
N ALA A 192 -35.72 0.39 13.50
CA ALA A 192 -35.79 -1.07 13.48
C ALA A 192 -34.48 -1.74 13.02
N ALA A 193 -33.83 -1.19 12.00
CA ALA A 193 -32.66 -1.81 11.36
C ALA A 193 -31.35 -1.03 11.53
N GLY A 194 -31.40 0.18 12.12
CA GLY A 194 -30.28 1.13 12.09
C GLY A 194 -28.98 0.66 12.70
N GLN A 195 -29.00 -0.30 13.65
CA GLN A 195 -27.76 -0.86 14.19
C GLN A 195 -26.97 -1.69 13.15
N TRP A 196 -27.63 -2.19 12.11
CA TRP A 196 -27.02 -2.97 11.03
C TRP A 196 -26.71 -2.12 9.80
N LEU A 197 -27.08 -0.84 9.80
CA LEU A 197 -26.95 0.06 8.68
C LEU A 197 -25.94 1.15 9.02
N LYS A 198 -24.94 1.31 8.16
CA LYS A 198 -24.04 2.45 8.20
C LYS A 198 -24.72 3.70 7.65
N ASP A 199 -25.50 3.55 6.58
CA ASP A 199 -26.29 4.63 6.00
C ASP A 199 -27.64 4.12 5.46
N LEU A 200 -28.62 5.02 5.39
CA LEU A 200 -29.97 4.79 4.86
C LEU A 200 -30.53 6.09 4.30
N SER A 201 -30.86 6.10 3.01
CA SER A 201 -31.45 7.28 2.36
C SER A 201 -32.86 7.58 2.88
N TYR A 202 -33.24 8.86 2.88
CA TYR A 202 -34.56 9.30 3.36
C TYR A 202 -35.73 8.65 2.62
N ASN A 203 -35.55 8.33 1.33
CA ASN A 203 -36.54 7.69 0.47
C ASN A 203 -36.39 6.16 0.39
N LEU A 204 -35.51 5.57 1.20
CA LEU A 204 -35.25 4.13 1.27
C LEU A 204 -34.79 3.50 -0.07
N GLU A 205 -34.23 4.31 -0.98
CA GLU A 205 -33.71 3.86 -2.26
C GLU A 205 -32.32 3.23 -2.17
N SER A 206 -31.52 3.71 -1.23
CA SER A 206 -30.18 3.20 -0.98
C SER A 206 -29.94 3.03 0.50
N PHE A 207 -29.13 2.03 0.82
CA PHE A 207 -28.64 1.78 2.16
C PHE A 207 -27.25 1.15 2.08
N GLU A 208 -26.45 1.36 3.12
CA GLU A 208 -25.14 0.73 3.31
C GLU A 208 -25.19 -0.10 4.59
N ILE A 209 -24.77 -1.36 4.51
CA ILE A 209 -24.71 -2.24 5.69
C ILE A 209 -23.45 -1.94 6.49
N ASP A 210 -23.57 -1.90 7.82
CA ASP A 210 -22.40 -1.90 8.69
C ASP A 210 -21.82 -3.32 8.78
N TYR A 211 -20.92 -3.64 7.85
CA TYR A 211 -20.31 -4.96 7.79
C TYR A 211 -19.47 -5.29 9.02
N TYR A 212 -18.83 -4.30 9.68
CA TYR A 212 -18.03 -4.56 10.87
C TYR A 212 -18.92 -4.94 12.05
N TYR A 213 -20.05 -4.25 12.22
CA TYR A 213 -21.04 -4.62 13.22
C TYR A 213 -21.62 -6.00 12.94
N LEU A 214 -21.93 -6.31 11.66
CA LEU A 214 -22.47 -7.60 11.25
C LEU A 214 -21.49 -8.76 11.53
N LEU A 215 -20.23 -8.60 11.12
CA LEU A 215 -19.17 -9.60 11.32
C LEU A 215 -18.89 -9.85 12.82
N THR A 216 -18.99 -8.80 13.64
CA THR A 216 -18.76 -8.90 15.09
C THR A 216 -19.91 -9.60 15.82
N ASN A 217 -21.16 -9.33 15.45
CA ASN A 217 -22.33 -9.70 16.25
C ASN A 217 -23.05 -10.98 15.76
N ILE A 218 -22.65 -11.56 14.62
CA ILE A 218 -23.28 -12.76 14.07
C ILE A 218 -22.22 -13.84 13.84
N ARG A 219 -22.25 -14.88 14.70
CA ARG A 219 -21.34 -16.04 14.67
C ARG A 219 -22.05 -17.33 14.27
#